data_AF-A0A971MPT9-F1
#
_entry.id   AF-A0A971MPT9-F1
#
_cell.length_a   1.000
_cell.length_b   1.000
_cell.length_c   1.000
_cell.angle_alpha   90.00
_cell.angle_beta   90.00
_cell.angle_gamma   90.00
#
_symmetry.space_group_name_H-M   'P 1'
#
loop_
_entity.id
_entity.type
_entity.pdbx_description
1 polymer ?
#
loop_
_entity_poly.entity_id
_entity_poly.type
_entity_poly.pdbx_seq_one_letter_code
_entity_poly.pdbx_strand_id
1 'polypeptide(L)'
;MIDHNLRFELTFWLQIMGDHARFIRDSLATGSDNLVMITTNFIQLFDKLLDKTKQSNDLSLGGEMVNEITATVISFRELKRELLSDRLRNLAVTSLKPTFFNHMLNELERFLTVLNIGIPEGINKENVLGEHLLWSLDASGHAAALAGDLDKVEYSLRAEADCFLIRFDELYLKAVELTGYCRSNPPAVQPVLEAFNFK
;
A
#
# COMPACT_ATOMS: atom_id res chain seq x y z
N MET A 1 16.05 16.11 13.64
CA MET A 1 14.61 15.88 13.44
C MET A 1 14.28 15.05 12.20
N ILE A 2 15.16 14.95 11.19
CA ILE A 2 14.94 14.13 9.97
C ILE A 2 15.07 12.61 10.24
N ASP A 3 15.99 12.20 11.11
CA ASP A 3 16.30 10.79 11.38
C ASP A 3 15.15 9.99 12.04
N HIS A 4 14.40 10.60 12.97
CA HIS A 4 13.25 9.90 13.59
C HIS A 4 12.09 9.65 12.64
N ASN A 5 11.87 10.52 11.65
CA ASN A 5 10.83 10.30 10.64
C ASN A 5 11.24 9.19 9.67
N LEU A 6 12.50 9.20 9.19
CA LEU A 6 12.98 8.19 8.25
C LEU A 6 12.95 6.78 8.84
N ARG A 7 13.44 6.59 10.08
CA ARG A 7 13.40 5.26 10.71
C ARG A 7 11.97 4.74 10.86
N PHE A 8 11.04 5.60 11.27
CA PHE A 8 9.64 5.23 11.41
C PHE A 8 9.07 4.74 10.07
N GLU A 9 9.21 5.55 9.02
CA GLU A 9 8.75 5.23 7.69
C GLU A 9 9.37 3.92 7.16
N LEU A 10 10.70 3.78 7.23
CA LEU A 10 11.37 2.56 6.77
C LEU A 10 10.87 1.33 7.54
N THR A 11 10.72 1.43 8.86
CA THR A 11 10.25 0.32 9.69
C THR A 11 8.81 -0.06 9.34
N PHE A 12 7.93 0.93 9.17
CA PHE A 12 6.54 0.73 8.79
C PHE A 12 6.44 0.03 7.44
N TRP A 13 7.08 0.58 6.41
CA TRP A 13 6.95 0.05 5.06
C TRP A 13 7.67 -1.28 4.85
N LEU A 14 8.81 -1.51 5.49
CA LEU A 14 9.50 -2.81 5.40
C LEU A 14 8.65 -3.93 6.02
N GLN A 15 7.92 -3.65 7.12
CA GLN A 15 6.96 -4.60 7.68
C GLN A 15 5.86 -4.92 6.66
N ILE A 16 5.22 -3.89 6.10
CA ILE A 16 4.16 -4.05 5.10
C ILE A 16 4.65 -4.83 3.86
N MET A 17 5.85 -4.53 3.34
CA MET A 17 6.41 -5.27 2.20
C MET A 17 6.74 -6.74 2.54
N GLY A 18 7.22 -7.01 3.76
CA GLY A 18 7.39 -8.37 4.26
C GLY A 18 6.06 -9.14 4.33
N ASP A 19 5.01 -8.49 4.83
CA ASP A 19 3.68 -9.10 4.94
C ASP A 19 3.05 -9.34 3.56
N HIS A 20 3.21 -8.43 2.61
CA HIS A 20 2.86 -8.67 1.21
C HIS A 20 3.57 -9.89 0.63
N ALA A 21 4.87 -10.05 0.90
CA ALA A 21 5.62 -11.20 0.40
C ALA A 21 5.07 -12.52 0.98
N ARG A 22 4.61 -12.51 2.24
CA ARG A 22 3.92 -13.66 2.87
C ARG A 22 2.56 -13.93 2.26
N PHE A 23 1.71 -12.91 2.12
CA PHE A 23 0.39 -13.06 1.48
C PHE A 23 0.51 -13.62 0.06
N ILE A 24 1.47 -13.10 -0.71
CA ILE A 24 1.73 -13.60 -2.06
C ILE A 24 2.17 -15.07 -1.99
N ARG A 25 3.21 -15.40 -1.21
CA ARG A 25 3.71 -16.79 -1.07
C ARG A 25 2.58 -17.76 -0.73
N ASP A 26 1.77 -17.42 0.27
CA ASP A 26 0.75 -18.32 0.82
C ASP A 26 -0.47 -18.47 -0.10
N SER A 27 -0.61 -17.57 -1.08
CA SER A 27 -1.67 -17.62 -2.09
C SER A 27 -1.29 -18.34 -3.38
N LEU A 28 -0.01 -18.72 -3.56
CA LEU A 28 0.47 -19.32 -4.80
C LEU A 28 -0.19 -20.68 -5.05
N ALA A 29 -0.49 -20.96 -6.30
CA ALA A 29 -1.02 -22.26 -6.70
C ALA A 29 0.03 -23.37 -6.54
N THR A 30 -0.44 -24.61 -6.30
CA THR A 30 0.43 -25.79 -6.25
C THR A 30 1.24 -25.95 -7.53
N GLY A 31 2.53 -26.30 -7.42
CA GLY A 31 3.44 -26.45 -8.56
C GLY A 31 4.16 -25.16 -8.98
N SER A 32 3.99 -24.06 -8.23
CA SER A 32 4.68 -22.78 -8.46
C SER A 32 6.03 -22.70 -7.73
N ASP A 33 6.83 -23.77 -7.73
CA ASP A 33 8.04 -23.91 -6.88
C ASP A 33 9.03 -22.75 -7.04
N ASN A 34 9.19 -22.26 -8.28
CA ASN A 34 10.03 -21.09 -8.55
C ASN A 34 9.49 -19.82 -7.89
N LEU A 35 8.17 -19.56 -7.97
CA LEU A 35 7.55 -18.40 -7.34
C LEU A 35 7.58 -18.52 -5.81
N VAL A 36 7.42 -19.73 -5.26
CA VAL A 36 7.56 -19.98 -3.82
C VAL A 36 8.97 -19.66 -3.35
N MET A 37 10.00 -20.09 -4.10
CA MET A 37 11.38 -19.75 -3.81
C MET A 37 11.63 -18.24 -3.87
N ILE A 38 11.19 -17.57 -4.95
CA ILE A 38 11.36 -16.12 -5.13
C ILE A 38 10.69 -15.34 -4.00
N THR A 39 9.44 -15.65 -3.67
CA THR A 39 8.68 -14.96 -2.62
C THR A 39 9.27 -15.24 -1.23
N THR A 40 9.75 -16.45 -0.96
CA THR A 40 10.47 -16.78 0.29
C THR A 40 11.75 -15.96 0.43
N ASN A 41 12.49 -15.74 -0.66
CA ASN A 41 13.67 -14.88 -0.64
C ASN A 41 13.29 -13.43 -0.33
N PHE A 42 12.20 -12.90 -0.90
CA PHE A 42 11.72 -11.55 -0.56
C PHE A 42 11.34 -11.42 0.92
N ILE A 43 10.67 -12.43 1.51
CA ILE A 43 10.35 -12.44 2.94
C ILE A 43 11.62 -12.31 3.78
N GLN A 44 12.63 -13.14 3.50
CA GLN A 44 13.91 -13.11 4.22
C GLN A 44 14.64 -11.78 4.04
N LEU A 45 14.60 -11.20 2.83
CA LEU A 45 15.22 -9.91 2.55
C LEU A 45 14.54 -8.78 3.33
N PHE A 46 13.21 -8.70 3.30
CA PHE A 46 12.49 -7.66 4.03
C PHE A 46 12.64 -7.79 5.54
N ASP A 47 12.61 -9.01 6.10
CA ASP A 47 12.84 -9.24 7.53
C ASP A 47 14.25 -8.80 7.95
N LYS A 48 15.27 -9.18 7.16
CA LYS A 48 16.65 -8.78 7.40
C LYS A 48 16.83 -7.25 7.32
N LEU A 49 16.23 -6.60 6.32
CA LEU A 49 16.28 -5.16 6.16
C LEU A 49 15.57 -4.45 7.32
N LEU A 50 14.40 -4.94 7.73
CA LEU A 50 13.64 -4.40 8.85
C LEU A 50 14.45 -4.47 10.15
N ASP A 51 15.07 -5.60 10.45
CA ASP A 51 15.89 -5.77 11.65
C ASP A 51 17.13 -4.88 11.63
N LYS A 52 17.81 -4.79 10.48
CA LYS A 52 18.93 -3.85 10.28
C LYS A 52 18.49 -2.39 10.49
N THR A 53 17.35 -1.99 9.93
CA THR A 53 16.81 -0.62 10.07
C THR A 53 16.50 -0.30 11.53
N LYS A 54 15.93 -1.25 12.29
CA LYS A 54 15.67 -1.06 13.73
C LYS A 54 16.96 -0.86 14.54
N GLN A 55 18.04 -1.54 14.17
CA GLN A 55 19.32 -1.53 14.92
C GLN A 55 20.32 -0.46 14.45
N SER A 56 20.18 0.07 13.24
CA SER A 56 21.15 1.03 12.67
C SER A 56 21.12 2.35 13.44
N ASN A 57 22.28 2.94 13.74
CA ASN A 57 22.36 4.29 14.34
C ASN A 57 22.55 5.40 13.29
N ASP A 58 22.76 5.05 12.02
CA ASP A 58 23.01 5.98 10.93
C ASP A 58 22.12 5.59 9.74
N LEU A 59 20.93 6.19 9.69
CA LEU A 59 20.01 6.06 8.56
C LEU A 59 20.02 7.37 7.80
N SER A 60 20.49 7.32 6.56
CA SER A 60 20.55 8.47 5.67
C SER A 60 20.03 8.12 4.29
N LEU A 61 19.31 9.07 3.69
CA LEU A 61 18.86 8.96 2.31
C LEU A 61 20.04 8.97 1.37
N GLY A 62 19.96 8.16 0.31
CA GLY A 62 21.09 7.93 -0.58
C GLY A 62 22.25 7.17 0.06
N GLY A 63 22.16 6.85 1.36
CA GLY A 63 23.08 5.95 2.05
C GLY A 63 22.91 4.51 1.57
N GLU A 64 23.94 3.69 1.78
CA GLU A 64 24.00 2.30 1.29
C GLU A 64 22.76 1.48 1.67
N MET A 65 22.32 1.57 2.93
CA MET A 65 21.14 0.83 3.41
C MET A 65 19.85 1.27 2.72
N VAL A 66 19.61 2.57 2.56
CA VAL A 66 18.40 3.07 1.87
C VAL A 66 18.43 2.70 0.39
N ASN A 67 19.62 2.68 -0.23
CA ASN A 67 19.78 2.21 -1.60
C ASN A 67 19.51 0.69 -1.73
N GLU A 68 19.97 -0.12 -0.78
CA GLU A 68 19.65 -1.57 -0.69
C GLU A 68 18.14 -1.79 -0.57
N ILE A 69 17.46 -1.03 0.30
CA ILE A 69 16.00 -1.06 0.46
C ILE A 69 15.31 -0.67 -0.85
N THR A 70 15.72 0.44 -1.46
CA THR A 70 15.13 0.95 -2.71
C THR A 70 15.25 -0.06 -3.84
N ALA A 71 16.42 -0.65 -4.03
CA ALA A 71 16.62 -1.69 -5.05
C ALA A 71 15.71 -2.91 -4.79
N THR A 72 15.62 -3.36 -3.53
CA THR A 72 14.77 -4.49 -3.13
C THR A 72 13.30 -4.21 -3.42
N VAL A 73 12.82 -3.01 -3.09
CA VAL A 73 11.42 -2.58 -3.33
C VAL A 73 11.12 -2.51 -4.83
N ILE A 74 12.04 -1.98 -5.65
CA ILE A 74 11.88 -1.95 -7.11
C ILE A 74 11.79 -3.38 -7.67
N SER A 75 12.66 -4.31 -7.23
CA SER A 75 12.57 -5.71 -7.67
C SER A 75 11.25 -6.35 -7.25
N PHE A 76 10.76 -6.06 -6.04
CA PHE A 76 9.48 -6.58 -5.57
C PHE A 76 8.28 -6.00 -6.33
N ARG A 77 8.37 -4.76 -6.79
CA ARG A 77 7.39 -4.16 -7.70
C ARG A 77 7.25 -4.96 -8.98
N GLU A 78 8.36 -5.32 -9.61
CA GLU A 78 8.31 -6.05 -10.88
C GLU A 78 7.68 -7.44 -10.70
N LEU A 79 7.98 -8.14 -9.59
CA LEU A 79 7.27 -9.38 -9.24
C LEU A 79 5.75 -9.15 -9.11
N LYS A 80 5.31 -8.11 -8.38
CA LYS A 80 3.88 -7.79 -8.23
C LYS A 80 3.21 -7.48 -9.58
N ARG A 81 3.91 -6.78 -10.48
CA ARG A 81 3.42 -6.47 -11.84
C ARG A 81 3.29 -7.71 -12.70
N GLU A 82 4.25 -8.63 -12.63
CA GLU A 82 4.19 -9.91 -13.34
C GLU A 82 3.00 -10.74 -12.87
N LEU A 83 2.81 -10.88 -11.54
CA LEU A 83 1.67 -11.60 -10.97
C LEU A 83 0.33 -10.95 -11.35
N LEU A 84 0.23 -9.62 -11.30
CA LEU A 84 -0.95 -8.92 -11.80
C LEU A 84 -1.21 -9.21 -13.27
N SER A 85 -0.18 -9.16 -14.12
CA SER A 85 -0.28 -9.47 -15.55
C SER A 85 -0.75 -10.89 -15.80
N ASP A 86 -0.22 -11.88 -15.07
CA ASP A 86 -0.66 -13.27 -15.14
C ASP A 86 -2.13 -13.43 -14.75
N ARG A 87 -2.58 -12.75 -13.70
CA ARG A 87 -3.99 -12.79 -13.27
C ARG A 87 -4.93 -12.10 -14.26
N LEU A 88 -4.51 -11.00 -14.87
CA LEU A 88 -5.28 -10.35 -15.95
C LEU A 88 -5.36 -11.24 -17.21
N ARG A 89 -4.38 -12.12 -17.43
CA ARG A 89 -4.41 -13.17 -18.46
C ARG A 89 -5.17 -14.44 -18.03
N ASN A 90 -5.86 -14.42 -16.89
CA ASN A 90 -6.58 -15.54 -16.29
C ASN A 90 -5.72 -16.78 -16.00
N LEU A 91 -4.42 -16.60 -15.74
CA LEU A 91 -3.56 -17.70 -15.30
C LEU A 91 -3.82 -18.01 -13.82
N ALA A 92 -3.89 -19.31 -13.51
CA ALA A 92 -4.14 -19.81 -12.16
C ALA A 92 -2.86 -19.87 -11.31
N VAL A 93 -2.11 -18.76 -11.23
CA VAL A 93 -0.82 -18.70 -10.50
C VAL A 93 -0.98 -18.38 -9.01
N THR A 94 -2.09 -17.75 -8.61
CA THR A 94 -2.41 -17.39 -7.22
C THR A 94 -3.92 -17.27 -7.01
N SER A 95 -4.38 -17.46 -5.78
CA SER A 95 -5.76 -17.16 -5.36
C SER A 95 -6.06 -15.67 -5.21
N LEU A 96 -5.04 -14.80 -5.09
CA LEU A 96 -5.24 -13.36 -4.98
C LEU A 96 -5.89 -12.76 -6.24
N LYS A 97 -6.74 -11.75 -6.00
CA LYS A 97 -7.50 -11.05 -7.04
C LYS A 97 -6.65 -9.93 -7.67
N PRO A 98 -6.84 -9.57 -8.95
CA PRO A 98 -6.10 -8.48 -9.61
C PRO A 98 -6.13 -7.16 -8.84
N THR A 99 -7.28 -6.75 -8.31
CA THR A 99 -7.42 -5.50 -7.54
C THR A 99 -6.56 -5.50 -6.28
N PHE A 100 -6.38 -6.65 -5.63
CA PHE A 100 -5.54 -6.76 -4.43
C PHE A 100 -4.06 -6.51 -4.76
N PHE A 101 -3.56 -7.07 -5.89
CA PHE A 101 -2.23 -6.73 -6.39
C PHE A 101 -2.09 -5.26 -6.76
N ASN A 102 -3.13 -4.67 -7.35
CA ASN A 102 -3.14 -3.24 -7.67
C ASN A 102 -3.01 -2.36 -6.42
N HIS A 103 -3.69 -2.69 -5.32
CA HIS A 103 -3.58 -1.95 -4.06
C HIS A 103 -2.19 -2.11 -3.44
N MET A 104 -1.66 -3.34 -3.39
CA MET A 104 -0.27 -3.60 -2.97
C MET A 104 0.78 -2.84 -3.80
N LEU A 105 0.49 -2.55 -5.07
CA LEU A 105 1.34 -1.74 -5.95
C LEU A 105 1.21 -0.25 -5.62
N ASN A 106 -0.01 0.26 -5.37
CA ASN A 106 -0.21 1.64 -4.96
C ASN A 106 0.54 1.97 -3.67
N GLU A 107 0.45 1.09 -2.67
CA GLU A 107 1.21 1.16 -1.42
C GLU A 107 2.73 1.16 -1.66
N LEU A 108 3.20 0.27 -2.54
CA LEU A 108 4.61 0.19 -2.90
C LEU A 108 5.11 1.47 -3.57
N GLU A 109 4.32 2.07 -4.48
CA GLU A 109 4.68 3.35 -5.11
C GLU A 109 4.72 4.50 -4.10
N ARG A 110 3.85 4.46 -3.08
CA ARG A 110 3.96 5.38 -1.95
C ARG A 110 5.28 5.18 -1.21
N PHE A 111 5.67 3.95 -0.93
CA PHE A 111 6.96 3.68 -0.28
C PHE A 111 8.14 4.15 -1.13
N LEU A 112 8.13 3.94 -2.45
CA LEU A 112 9.18 4.45 -3.35
C LEU A 112 9.26 5.98 -3.33
N THR A 113 8.12 6.68 -3.19
CA THR A 113 8.09 8.14 -3.03
C THR A 113 8.76 8.57 -1.73
N VAL A 114 8.55 7.82 -0.64
CA VAL A 114 9.22 8.02 0.65
C VAL A 114 10.73 7.76 0.55
N LEU A 115 11.15 6.73 -0.18
CA LEU A 115 12.57 6.39 -0.36
C LEU A 115 13.34 7.41 -1.21
N ASN A 116 12.65 8.19 -2.05
CA ASN A 116 13.22 9.24 -2.90
C ASN A 116 12.77 10.67 -2.49
N ILE A 117 12.40 10.86 -1.21
CA ILE A 117 11.78 12.04 -0.58
C ILE A 117 11.39 13.16 -1.58
N GLY A 118 10.27 12.94 -2.26
CA GLY A 118 9.61 13.95 -3.08
C GLY A 118 8.55 14.70 -2.29
N ILE A 119 8.93 15.65 -1.44
CA ILE A 119 8.12 16.85 -1.18
C ILE A 119 9.06 18.06 -1.13
N PRO A 120 9.10 18.91 -2.16
CA PRO A 120 9.86 20.16 -2.12
C PRO A 120 9.39 21.03 -0.95
N GLU A 121 10.34 21.62 -0.20
CA GLU A 121 10.03 22.70 0.74
C GLU A 121 9.29 23.82 -0.01
N GLY A 122 7.99 23.98 0.29
CA GLY A 122 7.11 24.94 -0.39
C GLY A 122 5.84 24.32 -0.99
N ILE A 123 5.79 23.00 -1.21
CA ILE A 123 4.52 22.26 -1.37
C ILE A 123 4.08 21.85 0.03
N ASN A 124 3.60 22.85 0.78
CA ASN A 124 3.30 22.70 2.19
C ASN A 124 1.89 22.10 2.38
N LYS A 125 1.87 21.04 3.20
CA LYS A 125 0.80 20.09 3.53
C LYS A 125 0.70 18.92 2.57
N GLU A 126 0.82 17.72 3.15
CA GLU A 126 0.17 16.49 2.70
C GLU A 126 -0.99 16.84 1.76
N ASN A 127 -0.95 16.36 0.52
CA ASN A 127 -2.13 16.46 -0.32
C ASN A 127 -3.17 15.56 0.33
N VAL A 128 -3.93 16.09 1.28
CA VAL A 128 -4.92 15.36 2.10
C VAL A 128 -5.85 14.59 1.17
N LEU A 129 -6.19 15.16 0.02
CA LEU A 129 -6.96 14.48 -1.02
C LEU A 129 -6.19 13.34 -1.69
N GLY A 130 -4.90 13.50 -1.96
CA GLY A 130 -4.03 12.42 -2.42
C GLY A 130 -3.97 11.24 -1.43
N GLU A 131 -3.82 11.53 -0.14
CA GLU A 131 -3.88 10.49 0.91
C GLU A 131 -5.26 9.84 0.97
N HIS A 132 -6.36 10.62 0.95
CA HIS A 132 -7.71 10.06 0.92
C HIS A 132 -7.97 9.22 -0.32
N LEU A 133 -7.49 9.63 -1.50
CA LEU A 133 -7.64 8.87 -2.75
C LEU A 133 -6.91 7.52 -2.67
N LEU A 134 -5.70 7.50 -2.10
CA LEU A 134 -4.93 6.27 -1.92
C LEU A 134 -5.59 5.36 -0.87
N TRP A 135 -5.77 5.87 0.35
CA TRP A 135 -6.12 5.05 1.51
C TRP A 135 -7.60 4.71 1.61
N SER A 136 -8.51 5.51 1.05
CA SER A 136 -9.93 5.12 1.01
C SER A 136 -10.15 3.98 0.01
N LEU A 137 -9.45 4.01 -1.13
CA LEU A 137 -9.50 2.92 -2.11
C LEU A 137 -8.91 1.63 -1.53
N ASP A 138 -7.78 1.75 -0.85
CA ASP A 138 -7.14 0.64 -0.14
C ASP A 138 -8.06 0.02 0.93
N ALA A 139 -8.62 0.85 1.81
CA ALA A 139 -9.52 0.42 2.87
C ALA A 139 -10.81 -0.23 2.32
N SER A 140 -11.36 0.28 1.23
CA SER A 140 -12.45 -0.37 0.48
C SER A 140 -12.04 -1.77 0.02
N GLY A 141 -10.85 -1.91 -0.58
CA GLY A 141 -10.30 -3.20 -1.00
C GLY A 141 -10.14 -4.20 0.15
N HIS A 142 -9.67 -3.75 1.31
CA HIS A 142 -9.56 -4.57 2.52
C HIS A 142 -10.94 -5.05 3.02
N ALA A 143 -11.92 -4.15 3.08
CA ALA A 143 -13.28 -4.52 3.46
C ALA A 143 -13.90 -5.53 2.49
N ALA A 144 -13.68 -5.35 1.18
CA ALA A 144 -14.13 -6.29 0.15
C ALA A 144 -13.44 -7.66 0.24
N ALA A 145 -12.15 -7.69 0.57
CA ALA A 145 -11.42 -8.94 0.79
C ALA A 145 -11.99 -9.70 2.00
N LEU A 146 -12.20 -9.01 3.13
CA LEU A 146 -12.79 -9.59 4.33
C LEU A 146 -14.20 -10.15 4.07
N ALA A 147 -15.07 -9.34 3.45
CA ALA A 147 -16.43 -9.77 3.08
C ALA A 147 -16.41 -10.96 2.11
N GLY A 148 -15.43 -11.01 1.20
CA GLY A 148 -15.26 -12.08 0.23
C GLY A 148 -14.80 -13.40 0.83
N ASP A 149 -13.91 -13.35 1.82
CA ASP A 149 -13.18 -14.51 2.34
C ASP A 149 -13.83 -15.14 3.59
N LEU A 150 -14.71 -14.40 4.29
CA LEU A 150 -15.52 -14.95 5.37
C LEU A 150 -16.46 -16.07 4.87
N ASP A 151 -16.60 -17.15 5.66
CA ASP A 151 -17.52 -18.24 5.31
C ASP A 151 -18.96 -17.73 5.17
N LYS A 152 -19.76 -18.38 4.33
CA LYS A 152 -21.16 -18.03 4.09
C LYS A 152 -21.97 -17.94 5.40
N VAL A 153 -21.65 -18.74 6.42
CA VAL A 153 -22.41 -18.75 7.68
C VAL A 153 -22.09 -17.56 8.59
N GLU A 154 -21.03 -16.80 8.31
CA GLU A 154 -20.61 -15.63 9.08
C GLU A 154 -21.42 -14.37 8.70
N TYR A 155 -22.74 -14.49 8.70
CA TYR A 155 -23.66 -13.46 8.20
C TYR A 155 -23.44 -12.09 8.82
N SER A 156 -23.25 -12.01 10.13
CA SER A 156 -23.08 -10.74 10.84
C SER A 156 -21.77 -10.04 10.49
N LEU A 157 -20.67 -10.79 10.45
CA LEU A 157 -19.34 -10.25 10.12
C LEU A 157 -19.25 -9.84 8.64
N ARG A 158 -19.89 -10.61 7.75
CA ARG A 158 -20.00 -10.24 6.33
C ARG A 158 -20.77 -8.94 6.14
N ALA A 159 -21.92 -8.80 6.80
CA ALA A 159 -22.70 -7.57 6.74
C ALA A 159 -21.94 -6.35 7.27
N GLU A 160 -21.15 -6.53 8.35
CA GLU A 160 -20.30 -5.47 8.88
C GLU A 160 -19.19 -5.08 7.90
N ALA A 161 -18.50 -6.06 7.31
CA ALA A 161 -17.48 -5.81 6.28
C ALA A 161 -18.07 -5.11 5.05
N ASP A 162 -19.26 -5.51 4.60
CA ASP A 162 -19.98 -4.85 3.51
C ASP A 162 -20.34 -3.39 3.85
N CYS A 163 -20.71 -3.09 5.10
CA CYS A 163 -20.93 -1.71 5.55
C CYS A 163 -19.64 -0.87 5.46
N PHE A 164 -18.48 -1.42 5.85
CA PHE A 164 -17.20 -0.74 5.70
C PHE A 164 -16.84 -0.51 4.23
N LEU A 165 -17.03 -1.52 3.37
CA LEU A 165 -16.82 -1.42 1.93
C LEU A 165 -17.60 -0.23 1.34
N ILE A 166 -18.92 -0.21 1.57
CA ILE A 166 -19.78 0.87 1.08
C ILE A 166 -19.30 2.23 1.60
N ARG A 167 -18.94 2.30 2.89
CA ARG A 167 -18.49 3.55 3.50
C ARG A 167 -17.20 4.06 2.87
N PHE A 168 -16.22 3.20 2.62
CA PHE A 168 -14.96 3.60 2.01
C PHE A 168 -15.11 3.96 0.53
N ASP A 169 -15.99 3.28 -0.20
CA ASP A 169 -16.34 3.66 -1.58
C ASP A 169 -16.95 5.07 -1.65
N GLU A 170 -17.87 5.39 -0.74
CA GLU A 170 -18.45 6.74 -0.63
C GLU A 170 -17.38 7.80 -0.31
N LEU A 171 -16.45 7.50 0.60
CA LEU A 171 -15.35 8.40 0.96
C LEU A 171 -14.41 8.61 -0.23
N TYR A 172 -14.11 7.55 -0.99
CA TYR A 172 -13.29 7.64 -2.19
C TYR A 172 -13.95 8.52 -3.26
N LEU A 173 -15.23 8.27 -3.57
CA LEU A 173 -16.00 9.09 -4.52
C LEU A 173 -16.05 10.56 -4.09
N LYS A 174 -16.23 10.82 -2.78
CA LYS A 174 -16.17 12.18 -2.24
C LYS A 174 -14.78 12.81 -2.45
N ALA A 175 -13.70 12.07 -2.23
CA ALA A 175 -12.33 12.57 -2.46
C ALA A 175 -12.06 12.91 -3.94
N VAL A 176 -12.59 12.11 -4.87
CA VAL A 176 -12.53 12.37 -6.32
C VAL A 176 -13.19 13.72 -6.65
N GLU A 177 -14.40 13.96 -6.16
CA GLU A 177 -15.13 15.20 -6.41
C GLU A 177 -14.44 16.42 -5.76
N LEU A 178 -13.96 16.28 -4.52
CA LEU A 178 -13.23 17.36 -3.83
C LEU A 178 -11.94 17.75 -4.58
N THR A 179 -11.25 16.79 -5.19
CA THR A 179 -10.10 17.05 -6.07
C THR A 179 -10.52 17.90 -7.27
N GLY A 180 -11.72 17.65 -7.80
CA GLY A 180 -12.32 18.48 -8.83
C GLY A 180 -12.61 19.91 -8.39
N TYR A 181 -13.11 20.09 -7.17
CA TYR A 181 -13.48 21.38 -6.61
C TYR A 181 -12.29 22.30 -6.35
N CYS A 182 -11.08 21.75 -6.22
CA CYS A 182 -9.84 22.55 -6.13
C CYS A 182 -9.57 23.42 -7.38
N ARG A 183 -10.27 23.20 -8.50
CA ARG A 183 -10.23 24.09 -9.68
C ARG A 183 -11.07 25.36 -9.53
N SER A 184 -11.91 25.43 -8.49
CA SER A 184 -12.64 26.66 -8.15
C SER A 184 -11.68 27.74 -7.66
N ASN A 185 -12.15 28.99 -7.57
CA ASN A 185 -11.32 30.08 -7.07
C ASN A 185 -10.95 29.82 -5.58
N PRO A 186 -9.66 29.75 -5.22
CA PRO A 186 -9.24 29.43 -3.84
C PRO A 186 -9.58 30.62 -2.93
N PRO A 187 -10.59 30.50 -2.03
CA PRO A 187 -10.60 29.61 -0.86
C PRO A 187 -11.87 28.73 -0.69
N ALA A 188 -12.75 28.61 -1.69
CA ALA A 188 -14.09 28.04 -1.51
C ALA A 188 -14.14 26.57 -1.04
N VAL A 189 -13.14 25.76 -1.40
CA VAL A 189 -13.09 24.32 -1.05
C VAL A 189 -12.60 24.04 0.38
N GLN A 190 -11.89 25.00 0.98
CA GLN A 190 -11.14 24.79 2.23
C GLN A 190 -12.01 24.30 3.41
N PRO A 191 -13.20 24.87 3.68
CA PRO A 191 -14.03 24.42 4.81
C PRO A 191 -14.53 22.99 4.64
N VAL A 192 -14.80 22.58 3.40
CA VAL A 192 -15.29 21.22 3.10
C VAL A 192 -14.14 20.21 3.21
N LEU A 193 -12.93 20.59 2.79
CA LEU A 193 -11.74 19.76 2.93
C LEU A 193 -11.38 19.53 4.42
N GLU A 194 -11.43 20.58 5.24
CA GLU A 194 -11.20 20.46 6.69
C GLU A 194 -12.25 19.56 7.35
N ALA A 195 -13.53 19.72 6.99
CA ALA A 195 -14.59 18.87 7.49
C ALA A 195 -14.49 17.41 7.03
N PHE A 196 -13.80 17.13 5.91
CA PHE A 196 -13.56 15.78 5.43
C PHE A 196 -12.41 15.10 6.17
N ASN A 197 -11.37 15.84 6.54
CA ASN A 197 -10.19 15.29 7.21
C ASN A 197 -10.40 14.97 8.70
N PHE A 198 -11.28 15.69 9.39
CA PHE A 198 -11.42 15.64 10.86
C PHE A 198 -12.77 15.11 11.37
N LYS A 199 -13.62 14.54 10.50
CA LYS A 199 -14.90 13.93 10.89
C LYS A 199 -15.02 12.47 10.49
#